data_AF-A1WUX9-F1
#
_entry.id   AF-A1WUX9-F1
#
_cell.length_a   1.000
_cell.length_b   1.000
_cell.length_c   1.000
_cell.angle_alpha   90.00
_cell.angle_beta   90.00
_cell.angle_gamma   90.00
#
_symmetry.space_group_name_H-M   'P 1'
#
loop_
_entity.id
_entity.type
_entity.pdbx_description
1 polymer ?
#
loop_
_entity_poly.entity_id
_entity_poly.type
_entity_poly.pdbx_seq_one_letter_code
_entity_poly.pdbx_strand_id
1 'polypeptide(L)'
;MLGGLSDDDRHPPTATDTPPMRTAVPLAPSFASRRPAGVVLAAVLAAWTLLAAGTAAASDLFTAEIPVEGRQDAEREAAVEAGLEQVIGRMVGVYQGLGDHPAAELLEDAGRYLASYRYVRVDDELAVELRFEGDVLRRQLGEREVAVWGEHRAPILLWVATEIDGRRDLLGFAASGTEGEVLEALHQGAEQRALPLMYPTLDLRDRRAVGFVDIWGGFDESLREASQRYGSTAVAAVGLRQTGTGAWRARWTVLTGDDTLQHHTGPGDLERVVREGLDEVGGALTRRFAVVPGEHDGQQLEIAITGIEGVEDYLGAVRYLEDVTGVEQVDVQRIAGDRVTLRLMLERAPERVAADLDDADTLWPEALPATEMGPGGGQLTRSYRWQR
;
A
#
# COMPACT_ATOMS: atom_id res chain seq x y z
N MET A 1 -12.94 106.75 -2.70
CA MET A 1 -13.63 107.85 -3.40
C MET A 1 -14.27 107.26 -4.65
N LEU A 2 -15.56 107.38 -4.99
CA LEU A 2 -16.75 107.98 -4.38
C LEU A 2 -17.93 107.46 -5.23
N GLY A 3 -19.06 107.11 -4.59
CA GLY A 3 -20.41 106.95 -5.19
C GLY A 3 -20.65 105.77 -6.15
N GLY A 4 -21.83 105.17 -6.25
CA GLY A 4 -23.13 105.47 -5.64
C GLY A 4 -24.27 105.14 -6.61
N LEU A 5 -25.37 104.63 -6.04
CA LEU A 5 -26.77 104.57 -6.52
C LEU A 5 -27.08 103.68 -7.74
N SER A 6 -28.02 102.72 -7.69
CA SER A 6 -29.47 102.72 -7.35
C SER A 6 -30.36 103.18 -8.49
N ASP A 7 -31.38 102.35 -8.75
CA ASP A 7 -32.61 102.55 -9.56
C ASP A 7 -32.41 102.81 -11.07
N ASP A 8 -33.32 102.51 -11.98
CA ASP A 8 -34.77 102.31 -11.90
C ASP A 8 -35.25 101.55 -13.16
N ASP A 9 -36.49 101.03 -13.09
CA ASP A 9 -37.46 100.93 -14.20
C ASP A 9 -37.19 100.02 -15.42
N ARG A 10 -38.17 99.48 -16.15
CA ARG A 10 -39.56 99.02 -15.97
C ARG A 10 -40.00 98.58 -17.39
N HIS A 11 -40.60 97.38 -17.52
CA HIS A 11 -41.73 97.08 -18.43
C HIS A 11 -41.51 96.85 -19.97
N PRO A 12 -42.48 96.22 -20.71
CA PRO A 12 -42.33 94.93 -21.44
C PRO A 12 -42.81 95.05 -22.94
N PRO A 13 -43.69 94.20 -23.54
CA PRO A 13 -43.76 92.74 -23.77
C PRO A 13 -43.83 92.37 -25.29
N THR A 14 -43.76 91.08 -25.66
CA THR A 14 -44.51 90.38 -26.77
C THR A 14 -43.95 88.96 -26.92
N ALA A 15 -44.71 87.90 -26.58
CA ALA A 15 -45.65 87.13 -27.40
C ALA A 15 -45.03 85.85 -28.01
N THR A 16 -45.54 84.72 -27.50
CA THR A 16 -45.80 83.42 -28.15
C THR A 16 -44.68 82.68 -28.90
N ASP A 17 -44.30 81.51 -28.37
CA ASP A 17 -44.55 80.24 -29.08
C ASP A 17 -44.52 79.05 -28.10
N THR A 18 -45.35 78.03 -28.34
CA THR A 18 -45.49 76.82 -27.51
C THR A 18 -44.92 75.62 -28.27
N PRO A 19 -44.32 74.63 -27.58
CA PRO A 19 -44.55 73.25 -28.01
C PRO A 19 -44.92 72.29 -26.85
N PRO A 20 -45.56 71.13 -27.17
CA PRO A 20 -46.33 70.36 -26.19
C PRO A 20 -45.69 69.04 -25.73
N MET A 21 -46.25 68.56 -24.61
CA MET A 21 -46.55 67.19 -24.18
C MET A 21 -45.46 66.11 -24.08
N ARG A 22 -45.33 65.65 -22.83
CA ARG A 22 -44.70 64.44 -22.33
C ARG A 22 -45.35 63.17 -22.88
N THR A 23 -44.53 62.20 -23.27
CA THR A 23 -44.93 60.79 -23.46
C THR A 23 -43.97 59.88 -22.68
N ALA A 24 -44.55 58.89 -22.00
CA ALA A 24 -43.91 57.99 -21.06
C ALA A 24 -42.84 57.08 -21.69
N VAL A 25 -41.77 56.82 -20.94
CA VAL A 25 -40.72 55.81 -21.24
C VAL A 25 -41.03 54.54 -20.42
N PRO A 26 -41.03 53.33 -21.02
CA PRO A 26 -41.24 52.10 -20.27
C PRO A 26 -39.96 51.61 -19.57
N LEU A 27 -40.13 51.04 -18.38
CA LEU A 27 -39.11 50.33 -17.60
C LEU A 27 -38.62 49.08 -18.35
N ALA A 28 -37.32 48.96 -18.58
CA ALA A 28 -36.67 47.72 -19.02
C ALA A 28 -36.38 46.81 -17.80
N PRO A 29 -36.48 45.47 -17.94
CA PRO A 29 -36.25 44.55 -16.84
C PRO A 29 -34.76 44.39 -16.51
N SER A 30 -34.48 44.24 -15.22
CA SER A 30 -33.18 43.97 -14.62
C SER A 30 -32.63 42.60 -15.04
N PHE A 31 -31.47 42.55 -15.69
CA PHE A 31 -30.68 41.33 -15.81
C PHE A 31 -29.78 41.19 -14.58
N ALA A 32 -30.20 40.36 -13.62
CA ALA A 32 -29.35 39.89 -12.54
C ALA A 32 -28.25 38.99 -13.13
N SER A 33 -26.99 39.43 -13.04
CA SER A 33 -25.82 38.60 -13.35
C SER A 33 -25.69 37.48 -12.31
N ARG A 34 -26.22 36.30 -12.64
CA ARG A 34 -25.94 35.08 -11.87
C ARG A 34 -24.45 34.76 -12.00
N ARG A 35 -23.69 34.97 -10.93
CA ARG A 35 -22.31 34.51 -10.79
C ARG A 35 -22.27 32.98 -10.97
N PRO A 36 -21.31 32.40 -11.71
CA PRO A 36 -21.25 30.96 -11.95
C PRO A 36 -20.62 30.23 -10.75
N ALA A 37 -21.26 30.30 -9.58
CA ALA A 37 -20.82 29.55 -8.40
C ALA A 37 -20.86 28.03 -8.63
N GLY A 38 -21.77 27.56 -9.49
CA GLY A 38 -21.89 26.14 -9.85
C GLY A 38 -20.74 25.60 -10.71
N VAL A 39 -20.08 26.45 -11.50
CA VAL A 39 -18.97 26.00 -12.38
C VAL A 39 -17.69 25.83 -11.57
N VAL A 40 -17.44 26.70 -10.58
CA VAL A 40 -16.28 26.57 -9.69
C VAL A 40 -16.44 25.37 -8.75
N LEU A 41 -17.65 25.12 -8.23
CA LEU A 41 -17.89 23.96 -7.36
C LEU A 41 -17.80 22.63 -8.13
N ALA A 42 -18.29 22.59 -9.39
CA ALA A 42 -18.15 21.41 -10.25
C ALA A 42 -16.69 21.15 -10.66
N ALA A 43 -15.89 22.20 -10.89
CA ALA A 43 -14.47 22.06 -11.20
C ALA A 43 -13.64 21.58 -10.00
N VAL A 44 -13.98 22.01 -8.79
CA VAL A 44 -13.33 21.52 -7.55
C VAL A 44 -13.72 20.07 -7.27
N LEU A 45 -14.99 19.68 -7.43
CA LEU A 45 -15.43 18.29 -7.28
C LEU A 45 -14.79 17.36 -8.33
N ALA A 46 -14.63 17.81 -9.58
CA ALA A 46 -13.94 17.05 -10.62
C ALA A 46 -12.42 16.92 -10.36
N ALA A 47 -11.80 17.93 -9.75
CA ALA A 47 -10.40 17.88 -9.33
C ALA A 47 -10.18 16.94 -8.13
N TRP A 48 -11.17 16.79 -7.24
CA TRP A 48 -11.13 15.82 -6.15
C TRP A 48 -11.36 14.37 -6.62
N THR A 49 -12.19 14.15 -7.64
CA THR A 49 -12.37 12.79 -8.21
C THR A 49 -11.17 12.34 -9.05
N LEU A 50 -10.40 13.26 -9.62
CA LEU A 50 -9.16 12.91 -10.35
C LEU A 50 -7.97 12.61 -9.42
N LEU A 51 -8.01 13.00 -8.14
CA LEU A 51 -6.94 12.71 -7.18
C LEU A 51 -7.10 11.35 -6.46
N ALA A 52 -8.17 10.60 -6.76
CA ALA A 52 -8.38 9.23 -6.28
C ALA A 52 -7.87 8.15 -7.25
N ALA A 53 -7.25 8.54 -8.36
CA ALA A 53 -6.68 7.60 -9.33
C ALA A 53 -5.17 7.53 -9.11
N GLY A 54 -4.72 6.53 -8.35
CA GLY A 54 -3.30 6.24 -8.17
C GLY A 54 -2.90 5.67 -6.83
N THR A 55 -3.73 4.89 -6.15
CA THR A 55 -3.17 3.85 -5.27
C THR A 55 -2.70 2.75 -6.20
N ALA A 56 -1.37 2.59 -6.34
CA ALA A 56 -0.81 1.36 -6.88
C ALA A 56 -1.56 0.21 -6.22
N ALA A 57 -2.19 -0.65 -7.02
CA ALA A 57 -2.98 -1.75 -6.52
C ALA A 57 -2.04 -2.60 -5.66
N ALA A 58 -2.12 -2.44 -4.34
CA ALA A 58 -1.59 -3.44 -3.44
C ALA A 58 -2.32 -4.73 -3.86
N SER A 59 -1.55 -5.71 -4.32
CA SER A 59 -2.10 -7.01 -4.70
C SER A 59 -2.95 -7.51 -3.54
N ASP A 60 -4.27 -7.60 -3.74
CA ASP A 60 -5.18 -8.12 -2.73
C ASP A 60 -4.81 -9.60 -2.51
N LEU A 61 -4.30 -9.91 -1.31
CA LEU A 61 -3.75 -11.22 -0.95
C LEU A 61 -4.76 -12.36 -1.22
N PHE A 62 -6.06 -12.04 -1.13
CA PHE A 62 -7.16 -12.99 -1.24
C PHE A 62 -7.84 -12.96 -2.61
N THR A 63 -7.27 -12.29 -3.60
CA THR A 63 -7.79 -12.22 -4.97
C THR A 63 -6.85 -12.93 -5.94
N ALA A 64 -7.40 -13.77 -6.81
CA ALA A 64 -6.65 -14.46 -7.88
C ALA A 64 -7.29 -14.20 -9.24
N GLU A 65 -6.45 -14.05 -10.27
CA GLU A 65 -6.88 -13.91 -11.66
C GLU A 65 -6.43 -15.14 -12.44
N ILE A 66 -7.38 -15.92 -12.93
CA ILE A 66 -7.13 -17.19 -13.63
C ILE A 66 -7.61 -17.10 -15.08
N PRO A 67 -6.72 -17.25 -16.07
CA PRO A 67 -7.11 -17.33 -17.48
C PRO A 67 -8.07 -18.47 -17.75
N VAL A 68 -9.11 -18.22 -18.56
CA VAL A 68 -10.11 -19.22 -18.95
C VAL A 68 -10.46 -19.11 -20.43
N GLU A 69 -10.74 -20.24 -21.08
CA GLU A 69 -11.12 -20.25 -22.50
C GLU A 69 -12.56 -19.77 -22.74
N GLY A 70 -13.43 -19.91 -21.74
CA GLY A 70 -14.84 -19.61 -21.82
C GLY A 70 -15.49 -19.32 -20.46
N ARG A 71 -16.82 -19.42 -20.43
CA ARG A 71 -17.65 -19.11 -19.25
C ARG A 71 -18.43 -20.31 -18.74
N GLN A 72 -17.95 -21.50 -19.05
CA GLN A 72 -18.63 -22.76 -18.74
C GLN A 72 -18.47 -23.06 -17.24
N ASP A 73 -19.44 -23.78 -16.66
CA ASP A 73 -19.41 -24.08 -15.22
C ASP A 73 -18.17 -24.90 -14.83
N ALA A 74 -17.80 -25.90 -15.64
CA ALA A 74 -16.63 -26.73 -15.38
C ALA A 74 -15.30 -25.96 -15.45
N GLU A 75 -15.17 -25.01 -16.38
CA GLU A 75 -13.98 -24.14 -16.48
C GLU A 75 -13.90 -23.20 -15.28
N ARG A 76 -15.04 -22.66 -14.82
CA ARG A 76 -15.10 -21.83 -13.62
C ARG A 76 -14.74 -22.63 -12.38
N GLU A 77 -15.24 -23.86 -12.22
CA GLU A 77 -14.91 -24.73 -11.08
C GLU A 77 -13.40 -25.02 -11.01
N ALA A 78 -12.78 -25.37 -12.15
CA ALA A 78 -11.34 -25.54 -12.23
C ALA A 78 -10.57 -24.25 -11.92
N ALA A 79 -11.06 -23.10 -12.40
CA ALA A 79 -10.48 -21.81 -12.08
C ALA A 79 -10.58 -21.48 -10.59
N VAL A 80 -11.69 -21.82 -9.92
CA VAL A 80 -11.86 -21.62 -8.47
C VAL A 80 -10.84 -22.44 -7.68
N GLU A 81 -10.62 -23.71 -8.04
CA GLU A 81 -9.60 -24.55 -7.41
C GLU A 81 -8.18 -23.97 -7.59
N ALA A 82 -7.82 -23.62 -8.83
CA ALA A 82 -6.52 -23.01 -9.15
C ALA A 82 -6.32 -21.65 -8.45
N GLY A 83 -7.37 -20.82 -8.41
CA GLY A 83 -7.34 -19.53 -7.73
C GLY A 83 -7.17 -19.68 -6.22
N LEU A 84 -7.81 -20.68 -5.61
CA LEU A 84 -7.65 -20.96 -4.19
C LEU A 84 -6.24 -21.47 -3.88
N GLU A 85 -5.70 -22.37 -4.71
CA GLU A 85 -4.32 -22.85 -4.58
C GLU A 85 -3.33 -21.68 -4.64
N GLN A 86 -3.52 -20.74 -5.57
CA GLN A 86 -2.70 -19.55 -5.67
C GLN A 86 -2.78 -18.67 -4.41
N VAL A 87 -3.99 -18.41 -3.89
CA VAL A 87 -4.18 -17.60 -2.67
C VAL A 87 -3.55 -18.27 -1.45
N ILE A 88 -3.84 -19.54 -1.21
CA ILE A 88 -3.23 -20.29 -0.10
C ILE A 88 -1.72 -20.31 -0.26
N GLY A 89 -1.22 -20.54 -1.47
CA GLY A 89 0.20 -20.55 -1.78
C GLY A 89 0.91 -19.25 -1.41
N ARG A 90 0.28 -18.09 -1.68
CA ARG A 90 0.78 -16.79 -1.23
C ARG A 90 0.81 -16.68 0.29
N MET A 91 -0.21 -17.18 0.99
CA MET A 91 -0.30 -17.13 2.46
C MET A 91 0.78 -17.99 3.13
N VAL A 92 1.06 -19.18 2.59
CA VAL A 92 1.98 -20.16 3.20
C VAL A 92 3.37 -20.19 2.55
N GLY A 93 3.63 -19.33 1.56
CA GLY A 93 4.93 -19.22 0.88
C GLY A 93 5.28 -20.43 0.01
N VAL A 94 4.27 -21.09 -0.56
CA VAL A 94 4.41 -22.27 -1.42
C VAL A 94 3.74 -21.96 -2.76
N TYR A 95 4.53 -21.90 -3.83
CA TYR A 95 4.06 -21.37 -5.12
C TYR A 95 4.14 -22.38 -6.28
N GLN A 96 4.72 -23.55 -6.04
CA GLN A 96 4.90 -24.62 -7.03
C GLN A 96 3.85 -25.74 -6.87
N GLY A 97 2.68 -25.36 -6.35
CA GLY A 97 1.62 -26.27 -5.95
C GLY A 97 1.75 -26.76 -4.51
N LEU A 98 0.62 -27.05 -3.86
CA LEU A 98 0.60 -27.42 -2.45
C LEU A 98 1.07 -28.87 -2.20
N GLY A 99 0.88 -29.80 -3.14
CA GLY A 99 1.31 -31.19 -3.00
C GLY A 99 0.81 -31.82 -1.69
N ASP A 100 1.72 -32.33 -0.87
CA ASP A 100 1.42 -32.95 0.44
C ASP A 100 1.33 -31.92 1.60
N HIS A 101 1.35 -30.62 1.30
CA HIS A 101 1.25 -29.58 2.33
C HIS A 101 -0.10 -29.67 3.07
N PRO A 102 -0.18 -29.46 4.40
CA PRO A 102 -1.43 -29.61 5.16
C PRO A 102 -2.58 -28.70 4.68
N ALA A 103 -2.26 -27.64 3.95
CA ALA A 103 -3.26 -26.75 3.35
C ALA A 103 -3.92 -27.31 2.08
N ALA A 104 -3.38 -28.38 1.47
CA ALA A 104 -3.90 -28.96 0.23
C ALA A 104 -5.33 -29.50 0.40
N GLU A 105 -5.70 -29.98 1.60
CA GLU A 105 -7.06 -30.43 1.91
C GLU A 105 -8.13 -29.34 1.70
N LEU A 106 -7.75 -28.05 1.78
CA LEU A 106 -8.69 -26.94 1.57
C LEU A 106 -9.14 -26.84 0.11
N LEU A 107 -8.40 -27.42 -0.84
CA LEU A 107 -8.74 -27.38 -2.26
C LEU A 107 -9.93 -28.30 -2.61
N GLU A 108 -10.19 -29.33 -1.81
CA GLU A 108 -11.27 -30.31 -2.07
C GLU A 108 -12.67 -29.68 -2.12
N ASP A 109 -12.87 -28.56 -1.40
CA ASP A 109 -14.10 -27.78 -1.40
C ASP A 109 -13.79 -26.30 -1.63
N ALA A 110 -13.08 -26.00 -2.72
CA ALA A 110 -12.62 -24.64 -3.00
C ALA A 110 -13.77 -23.62 -3.09
N GLY A 111 -14.93 -24.06 -3.59
CA GLY A 111 -16.13 -23.23 -3.74
C GLY A 111 -16.68 -22.69 -2.42
N ARG A 112 -16.46 -23.38 -1.30
CA ARG A 112 -16.85 -22.92 0.05
C ARG A 112 -16.18 -21.61 0.46
N TYR A 113 -14.99 -21.35 -0.05
CA TYR A 113 -14.19 -20.18 0.32
C TYR A 113 -14.36 -19.01 -0.64
N LEU A 114 -15.07 -19.21 -1.75
CA LEU A 114 -15.27 -18.19 -2.77
C LEU A 114 -16.31 -17.16 -2.30
N ALA A 115 -15.87 -15.91 -2.12
CA ALA A 115 -16.73 -14.78 -1.76
C ALA A 115 -17.44 -14.22 -3.00
N SER A 116 -16.69 -14.01 -4.09
CA SER A 116 -17.24 -13.51 -5.35
C SER A 116 -16.34 -13.86 -6.53
N TYR A 117 -16.89 -13.74 -7.74
CA TYR A 117 -16.12 -13.86 -8.97
C TYR A 117 -16.64 -12.88 -10.02
N ARG A 118 -15.76 -12.46 -10.94
CA ARG A 118 -16.13 -11.71 -12.13
C ARG A 118 -15.25 -12.09 -13.32
N TYR A 119 -15.82 -12.08 -14.51
CA TYR A 119 -15.04 -12.24 -15.74
C TYR A 119 -14.40 -10.91 -16.11
N VAL A 120 -13.10 -10.93 -16.33
CA VAL A 120 -12.29 -9.77 -16.72
C VAL A 120 -11.56 -10.07 -18.02
N ARG A 121 -10.90 -9.05 -18.57
CA ARG A 121 -9.94 -9.23 -19.65
C ARG A 121 -8.59 -8.70 -19.23
N VAL A 122 -7.58 -9.56 -19.33
CA VAL A 122 -6.17 -9.26 -19.05
C VAL A 122 -5.43 -9.52 -20.35
N ASP A 123 -4.74 -8.51 -20.88
CA ASP A 123 -4.03 -8.58 -22.18
C ASP A 123 -4.88 -9.14 -23.34
N ASP A 124 -6.14 -8.69 -23.42
CA ASP A 124 -7.17 -9.16 -24.37
C ASP A 124 -7.61 -10.63 -24.24
N GLU A 125 -7.08 -11.36 -23.27
CA GLU A 125 -7.49 -12.72 -22.93
C GLU A 125 -8.58 -12.73 -21.86
N LEU A 126 -9.47 -13.73 -21.91
CA LEU A 126 -10.54 -13.88 -20.92
C LEU A 126 -9.95 -14.49 -19.64
N ALA A 127 -10.23 -13.88 -18.51
CA ALA A 127 -9.88 -14.40 -17.19
C ALA A 127 -11.05 -14.31 -16.22
N VAL A 128 -10.97 -15.06 -15.12
CA VAL A 128 -11.87 -14.94 -13.97
C VAL A 128 -11.06 -14.37 -12.83
N GLU A 129 -11.48 -13.21 -12.35
CA GLU A 129 -11.06 -12.69 -11.05
C GLU A 129 -11.92 -13.35 -9.97
N LEU A 130 -11.26 -13.95 -8.99
CA LEU A 130 -11.83 -14.72 -7.90
C LEU A 130 -11.42 -14.06 -6.60
N ARG A 131 -12.39 -13.75 -5.73
CA ARG A 131 -12.13 -13.22 -4.38
C ARG A 131 -12.54 -14.26 -3.36
N PHE A 132 -11.66 -14.55 -2.42
CA PHE A 132 -11.89 -15.54 -1.36
C PHE A 132 -12.11 -14.89 0.01
N GLU A 133 -12.80 -15.60 0.90
CA GLU A 133 -13.06 -15.18 2.27
C GLU A 133 -11.80 -15.34 3.14
N GLY A 134 -10.97 -14.29 3.22
CA GLY A 134 -9.67 -14.31 3.91
C GLY A 134 -9.73 -14.77 5.37
N ASP A 135 -10.69 -14.28 6.16
CA ASP A 135 -10.87 -14.68 7.57
C ASP A 135 -11.18 -16.16 7.72
N VAL A 136 -12.00 -16.70 6.82
CA VAL A 136 -12.35 -18.12 6.81
C VAL A 136 -11.12 -18.96 6.48
N LEU A 137 -10.32 -18.54 5.50
CA LEU A 137 -9.08 -19.21 5.13
C LEU A 137 -8.06 -19.19 6.27
N ARG A 138 -7.80 -18.04 6.87
CA ARG A 138 -6.88 -17.90 8.02
C ARG A 138 -7.27 -18.84 9.15
N ARG A 139 -8.55 -18.84 9.55
CA ARG A 139 -9.05 -19.74 10.58
C ARG A 139 -8.88 -21.23 10.21
N GLN A 140 -9.18 -21.63 8.98
CA GLN A 140 -9.01 -23.01 8.54
C GLN A 140 -7.54 -23.46 8.48
N LEU A 141 -6.62 -22.55 8.15
CA LEU A 141 -5.18 -22.78 8.18
C LEU A 141 -4.67 -22.88 9.62
N GLY A 142 -5.16 -22.00 10.51
CA GLY A 142 -4.88 -22.05 11.95
C GLY A 142 -5.32 -23.35 12.63
N GLU A 143 -6.56 -23.82 12.33
CA GLU A 143 -7.08 -25.11 12.79
C GLU A 143 -6.21 -26.31 12.35
N ARG A 144 -5.37 -26.13 11.33
CA ARG A 144 -4.42 -27.13 10.79
C ARG A 144 -2.98 -26.88 11.22
N GLU A 145 -2.75 -25.96 12.15
CA GLU A 145 -1.41 -25.55 12.62
C GLU A 145 -0.50 -25.05 11.49
N VAL A 146 -1.10 -24.50 10.42
CA VAL A 146 -0.37 -23.95 9.28
C VAL A 146 -0.06 -22.48 9.55
N ALA A 147 1.22 -22.15 9.62
CA ALA A 147 1.68 -20.77 9.73
C ALA A 147 1.43 -20.01 8.43
N VAL A 148 0.93 -18.77 8.54
CA VAL A 148 0.67 -17.88 7.40
C VAL A 148 1.44 -16.58 7.56
N TRP A 149 1.96 -16.03 6.46
CA TRP A 149 2.47 -14.67 6.44
C TRP A 149 1.31 -13.70 6.19
N GLY A 150 1.02 -12.89 7.21
CA GLY A 150 -0.12 -11.99 7.28
C GLY A 150 -0.26 -11.02 6.10
N GLU A 151 -1.42 -10.35 6.06
CA GLU A 151 -1.83 -9.44 4.99
C GLU A 151 -0.95 -8.19 4.90
N HIS A 152 -0.60 -7.60 6.05
CA HIS A 152 0.25 -6.42 6.14
C HIS A 152 1.73 -6.80 5.98
N ARG A 153 2.16 -6.95 4.72
CA ARG A 153 3.55 -7.25 4.37
C ARG A 153 4.35 -5.97 4.22
N ALA A 154 5.39 -5.81 5.05
CA ALA A 154 6.34 -4.72 4.89
C ALA A 154 7.00 -4.77 3.49
N PRO A 155 7.23 -3.61 2.83
CA PRO A 155 7.90 -3.55 1.55
C PRO A 155 9.28 -4.22 1.57
N ILE A 156 9.59 -4.99 0.53
CA ILE A 156 10.85 -5.71 0.34
C ILE A 156 11.75 -4.87 -0.55
N LEU A 157 12.88 -4.37 -0.02
CA LEU A 157 13.84 -3.63 -0.83
C LEU A 157 14.59 -4.58 -1.77
N LEU A 158 14.41 -4.42 -3.08
CA LEU A 158 15.06 -5.25 -4.11
C LEU A 158 16.17 -4.49 -4.83
N TRP A 159 17.41 -4.94 -4.65
CA TRP A 159 18.55 -4.52 -5.46
C TRP A 159 18.65 -5.38 -6.73
N VAL A 160 18.73 -4.74 -7.90
CA VAL A 160 18.77 -5.44 -9.18
C VAL A 160 20.06 -5.09 -9.92
N ALA A 161 20.82 -6.12 -10.29
CA ALA A 161 22.00 -6.01 -11.13
C ALA A 161 21.81 -6.86 -12.41
N THR A 162 22.23 -6.33 -13.56
CA THR A 162 22.18 -7.07 -14.82
C THR A 162 23.54 -7.12 -15.52
N GLU A 163 23.81 -8.22 -16.23
CA GLU A 163 24.85 -8.31 -17.26
C GLU A 163 24.18 -8.71 -18.58
N ILE A 164 24.00 -7.75 -19.47
CA ILE A 164 23.36 -7.92 -20.80
C ILE A 164 24.39 -7.55 -21.86
N ASP A 165 24.65 -8.45 -22.80
CA ASP A 165 25.69 -8.28 -23.83
C ASP A 165 27.06 -7.87 -23.27
N GLY A 166 27.39 -8.37 -22.07
CA GLY A 166 28.63 -8.06 -21.34
C GLY A 166 28.64 -6.70 -20.65
N ARG A 167 27.59 -5.87 -20.79
CA ARG A 167 27.41 -4.62 -20.06
C ARG A 167 26.80 -4.88 -18.69
N ARG A 168 27.45 -4.38 -17.64
CA ARG A 168 27.00 -4.49 -16.25
C ARG A 168 26.37 -3.19 -15.80
N ASP A 169 25.19 -3.26 -15.19
CA ASP A 169 24.53 -2.11 -14.58
C ASP A 169 23.72 -2.49 -13.35
N LEU A 170 23.34 -1.47 -12.57
CA LEU A 170 22.30 -1.55 -11.57
C LEU A 170 21.00 -0.99 -12.13
N LEU A 171 19.91 -1.72 -11.97
CA LEU A 171 18.61 -1.32 -12.49
C LEU A 171 17.78 -0.60 -11.43
N GLY A 172 17.27 0.56 -11.81
CA GLY A 172 16.26 1.31 -11.07
C GLY A 172 15.07 1.58 -11.97
N PHE A 173 14.03 2.22 -11.43
CA PHE A 173 12.71 2.38 -12.05
C PHE A 173 12.65 2.97 -13.48
N ALA A 174 13.71 3.64 -13.94
CA ALA A 174 13.75 4.31 -15.26
C ALA A 174 14.39 3.46 -16.37
N ALA A 175 14.51 2.13 -16.18
CA ALA A 175 15.10 1.25 -17.18
C ALA A 175 14.23 1.11 -18.44
N SER A 176 14.84 0.82 -19.58
CA SER A 176 14.15 0.67 -20.88
C SER A 176 14.79 -0.43 -21.72
N GLY A 177 14.10 -0.89 -22.77
CA GLY A 177 14.54 -2.03 -23.58
C GLY A 177 14.59 -3.31 -22.74
N THR A 178 15.63 -4.13 -22.94
CA THR A 178 15.81 -5.41 -22.22
C THR A 178 15.89 -5.24 -20.70
N GLU A 179 16.39 -4.10 -20.21
CA GLU A 179 16.40 -3.83 -18.77
C GLU A 179 14.99 -3.52 -18.24
N GLY A 180 14.14 -2.91 -19.07
CA GLY A 180 12.72 -2.73 -18.76
C GLY A 180 11.96 -4.07 -18.73
N GLU A 181 12.26 -4.99 -19.64
CA GLU A 181 11.71 -6.35 -19.62
C GLU A 181 12.06 -7.11 -18.32
N VAL A 182 13.28 -6.90 -17.79
CA VAL A 182 13.69 -7.46 -16.49
C VAL A 182 12.86 -6.89 -15.35
N LEU A 183 12.64 -5.57 -15.31
CA LEU A 183 11.83 -4.95 -14.27
C LEU A 183 10.36 -5.40 -14.35
N GLU A 184 9.83 -5.52 -15.57
CA GLU A 184 8.47 -5.99 -15.78
C GLU A 184 8.30 -7.45 -15.31
N ALA A 185 9.22 -8.33 -15.67
CA ALA A 185 9.20 -9.72 -15.20
C ALA A 185 9.29 -9.82 -13.66
N LEU A 186 10.12 -8.97 -13.03
CA LEU A 186 10.21 -8.88 -11.57
C LEU A 186 8.91 -8.38 -10.94
N HIS A 187 8.31 -7.35 -11.52
CA HIS A 187 7.06 -6.77 -11.05
C HIS A 187 5.91 -7.78 -11.13
N GLN A 188 5.64 -8.33 -12.32
CA GLN A 188 4.59 -9.33 -12.52
C GLN A 188 4.81 -10.58 -11.67
N GLY A 189 6.05 -11.07 -11.61
CA GLY A 189 6.40 -12.24 -10.80
C GLY A 189 6.17 -12.01 -9.31
N ALA A 190 6.37 -10.79 -8.83
CA ALA A 190 6.17 -10.42 -7.43
C ALA A 190 4.69 -10.21 -7.10
N GLU A 191 3.92 -9.58 -7.99
CA GLU A 191 2.47 -9.42 -7.83
C GLU A 191 1.76 -10.78 -7.72
N GLN A 192 2.12 -11.74 -8.58
CA GLN A 192 1.57 -13.11 -8.53
C GLN A 192 1.82 -13.81 -7.18
N ARG A 193 2.83 -13.37 -6.42
CA ARG A 193 3.24 -13.93 -5.12
C ARG A 193 2.85 -13.06 -3.93
N ALA A 194 2.19 -11.93 -4.18
CA ALA A 194 1.91 -10.88 -3.20
C ALA A 194 3.17 -10.43 -2.45
N LEU A 195 4.26 -10.18 -3.19
CA LEU A 195 5.51 -9.64 -2.66
C LEU A 195 5.58 -8.14 -2.96
N PRO A 196 5.40 -7.26 -1.95
CA PRO A 196 5.44 -5.81 -2.16
C PRO A 196 6.87 -5.34 -2.38
N LEU A 197 7.33 -5.30 -3.63
CA LEU A 197 8.68 -4.85 -3.96
C LEU A 197 8.79 -3.33 -3.91
N MET A 198 9.87 -2.86 -3.29
CA MET A 198 10.37 -1.49 -3.43
C MET A 198 11.78 -1.53 -4.02
N TYR A 199 12.16 -0.53 -4.79
CA TYR A 199 13.50 -0.46 -5.38
C TYR A 199 14.27 0.75 -4.84
N PRO A 200 15.61 0.67 -4.75
CA PRO A 200 16.43 1.79 -4.35
C PRO A 200 16.32 2.93 -5.36
N THR A 201 16.53 4.16 -4.87
CA THR A 201 16.59 5.37 -5.68
C THR A 201 17.75 5.36 -6.69
N LEU A 202 18.78 4.56 -6.43
CA LEU A 202 20.02 4.50 -7.19
C LEU A 202 20.67 5.87 -7.38
N ASP A 203 20.68 6.66 -6.31
CA ASP A 203 21.39 7.94 -6.25
C ASP A 203 22.92 7.72 -6.21
N LEU A 204 23.69 8.81 -6.14
CA LEU A 204 25.15 8.72 -6.12
C LEU A 204 25.70 7.95 -4.90
N ARG A 205 24.99 7.93 -3.77
CA ARG A 205 25.38 7.18 -2.57
C ARG A 205 25.16 5.69 -2.80
N ASP A 206 24.00 5.31 -3.32
CA ASP A 206 23.66 3.92 -3.61
C ASP A 206 24.64 3.31 -4.62
N ARG A 207 24.92 4.03 -5.72
CA ARG A 207 25.86 3.62 -6.77
C ARG A 207 27.33 3.54 -6.33
N ARG A 208 27.67 4.12 -5.19
CA ARG A 208 29.01 4.02 -4.58
C ARG A 208 29.10 2.87 -3.57
N ALA A 209 27.99 2.55 -2.92
CA ALA A 209 27.93 1.54 -1.87
C ALA A 209 27.75 0.13 -2.43
N VAL A 210 26.97 0.00 -3.50
CA VAL A 210 26.64 -1.28 -4.12
C VAL A 210 26.98 -1.21 -5.61
N GLY A 211 27.59 -2.26 -6.14
CA GLY A 211 27.80 -2.49 -7.56
C GLY A 211 27.37 -3.89 -7.99
N PHE A 212 27.49 -4.16 -9.30
CA PHE A 212 27.16 -5.46 -9.88
C PHE A 212 27.91 -6.62 -9.18
N VAL A 213 29.17 -6.42 -8.83
CA VAL A 213 30.01 -7.46 -8.19
C VAL A 213 29.52 -7.76 -6.77
N ASP A 214 29.01 -6.76 -6.05
CA ASP A 214 28.44 -6.96 -4.71
C ASP A 214 27.23 -7.88 -4.76
N ILE A 215 26.31 -7.61 -5.69
CA ILE A 215 25.10 -8.41 -5.88
C ILE A 215 25.41 -9.81 -6.48
N TRP A 216 26.18 -9.87 -7.57
CA TRP A 216 26.50 -11.14 -8.22
C TRP A 216 27.47 -12.00 -7.39
N GLY A 217 28.34 -11.39 -6.60
CA GLY A 217 29.19 -12.09 -5.63
C GLY A 217 28.41 -12.55 -4.40
N GLY A 218 27.29 -11.89 -4.08
CA GLY A 218 26.53 -12.11 -2.85
C GLY A 218 27.27 -11.60 -1.62
N PHE A 219 27.86 -10.41 -1.73
CA PHE A 219 28.44 -9.68 -0.60
C PHE A 219 27.32 -9.00 0.17
N ASP A 220 26.88 -9.65 1.24
CA ASP A 220 25.72 -9.28 2.05
C ASP A 220 25.93 -8.01 2.89
N GLU A 221 27.15 -7.78 3.40
CA GLU A 221 27.42 -6.61 4.24
C GLU A 221 27.20 -5.28 3.50
N SER A 222 27.73 -5.13 2.30
CA SER A 222 27.51 -3.94 1.45
C SER A 222 26.03 -3.69 1.20
N LEU A 223 25.25 -4.77 1.01
CA LEU A 223 23.81 -4.70 0.80
C LEU A 223 23.09 -4.28 2.09
N ARG A 224 23.44 -4.84 3.26
CA ARG A 224 22.86 -4.44 4.55
C ARG A 224 23.11 -2.96 4.82
N GLU A 225 24.36 -2.51 4.75
CA GLU A 225 24.73 -1.12 5.03
C GLU A 225 24.02 -0.13 4.09
N ALA A 226 24.00 -0.42 2.79
CA ALA A 226 23.32 0.42 1.82
C ALA A 226 21.80 0.46 2.02
N SER A 227 21.22 -0.63 2.53
CA SER A 227 19.77 -0.77 2.70
C SER A 227 19.22 -0.09 3.95
N GLN A 228 20.05 0.16 4.98
CA GLN A 228 19.62 0.77 6.25
C GLN A 228 18.81 2.06 6.07
N ARG A 229 19.15 2.87 5.05
CA ARG A 229 18.48 4.16 4.79
C ARG A 229 17.04 4.04 4.29
N TYR A 230 16.60 2.85 3.88
CA TYR A 230 15.28 2.62 3.33
C TYR A 230 14.27 2.09 4.37
N GLY A 231 14.72 1.78 5.59
CA GLY A 231 13.84 1.33 6.68
C GLY A 231 13.12 0.00 6.42
N SER A 232 13.50 -0.74 5.39
CA SER A 232 12.85 -2.00 5.02
C SER A 232 13.28 -3.13 5.96
N THR A 233 12.30 -3.89 6.47
CA THR A 233 12.50 -5.06 7.33
C THR A 233 13.08 -6.26 6.58
N ALA A 234 12.99 -6.27 5.24
CA ALA A 234 13.45 -7.38 4.40
C ALA A 234 14.15 -6.87 3.14
N VAL A 235 15.38 -7.33 2.90
CA VAL A 235 16.17 -6.94 1.73
C VAL A 235 16.37 -8.15 0.83
N ALA A 236 16.13 -7.97 -0.46
CA ALA A 236 16.48 -8.93 -1.50
C ALA A 236 17.45 -8.31 -2.50
N ALA A 237 18.27 -9.14 -3.13
CA ALA A 237 19.11 -8.75 -4.23
C ALA A 237 19.11 -9.83 -5.31
N VAL A 238 19.08 -9.41 -6.57
CA VAL A 238 19.16 -10.29 -7.72
C VAL A 238 20.19 -9.80 -8.72
N GLY A 239 21.17 -10.66 -9.01
CA GLY A 239 22.09 -10.46 -10.12
C GLY A 239 21.64 -11.34 -11.27
N LEU A 240 21.20 -10.76 -12.39
CA LEU A 240 20.81 -11.46 -13.60
C LEU A 240 21.90 -11.35 -14.67
N ARG A 241 22.16 -12.42 -15.40
CA ARG A 241 23.11 -12.43 -16.52
C ARG A 241 22.50 -13.11 -17.72
N GLN A 242 22.53 -12.44 -18.86
CA GLN A 242 22.20 -13.03 -20.13
C GLN A 242 23.45 -13.71 -20.72
N THR A 243 23.31 -14.99 -21.04
CA THR A 243 24.35 -15.76 -21.71
C THR A 243 24.41 -15.41 -23.20
N GLY A 244 25.51 -15.76 -23.87
CA GLY A 244 25.64 -15.55 -25.31
C GLY A 244 24.63 -16.31 -26.19
N THR A 245 23.84 -17.23 -25.61
CA THR A 245 22.73 -17.91 -26.29
C THR A 245 21.37 -17.24 -26.03
N GLY A 246 21.35 -16.11 -25.30
CA GLY A 246 20.13 -15.41 -24.89
C GLY A 246 19.47 -15.93 -23.62
N ALA A 247 19.93 -17.05 -23.06
CA ALA A 247 19.39 -17.62 -21.83
C ALA A 247 19.86 -16.83 -20.60
N TRP A 248 18.98 -16.65 -19.63
CA TRP A 248 19.22 -15.95 -18.37
C TRP A 248 19.66 -16.90 -17.26
N ARG A 249 20.54 -16.43 -16.38
CA ARG A 249 20.81 -16.99 -15.06
C ARG A 249 20.67 -15.90 -14.02
N ALA A 250 20.19 -16.25 -12.85
CA ALA A 250 20.11 -15.32 -11.74
C ALA A 250 20.75 -15.89 -10.48
N ARG A 251 21.28 -14.99 -9.65
CA ARG A 251 21.68 -15.26 -8.28
C ARG A 251 20.86 -14.37 -7.38
N TRP A 252 20.19 -14.98 -6.43
CA TRP A 252 19.32 -14.34 -5.46
C TRP A 252 20.00 -14.32 -4.10
N THR A 253 19.85 -13.23 -3.39
CA THR A 253 20.23 -13.08 -1.98
C THR A 253 19.03 -12.51 -1.24
N VAL A 254 18.65 -13.11 -0.12
CA VAL A 254 17.60 -12.62 0.78
C VAL A 254 18.23 -12.42 2.14
N LEU A 255 18.06 -11.23 2.71
CA LEU A 255 18.58 -10.81 4.00
C LEU A 255 17.39 -10.54 4.92
N THR A 256 17.36 -11.25 6.05
CA THR A 256 16.26 -11.14 7.01
C THR A 256 16.82 -11.13 8.43
N GLY A 257 17.03 -9.94 8.98
CA GLY A 257 17.85 -9.78 10.18
C GLY A 257 19.29 -10.23 9.92
N ASP A 258 19.78 -11.16 10.74
CA ASP A 258 21.12 -11.73 10.59
C ASP A 258 21.20 -12.88 9.56
N ASP A 259 20.05 -13.44 9.17
CA ASP A 259 20.00 -14.57 8.25
C ASP A 259 20.25 -14.13 6.81
N THR A 260 20.94 -14.98 6.06
CA THR A 260 21.19 -14.80 4.63
C THR A 260 20.90 -16.08 3.88
N LEU A 261 19.99 -16.01 2.91
CA LEU A 261 19.70 -17.10 1.99
C LEU A 261 20.21 -16.72 0.60
N GLN A 262 20.91 -17.65 -0.05
CA GLN A 262 21.40 -17.48 -1.41
C GLN A 262 20.96 -18.64 -2.29
N HIS A 263 20.47 -18.32 -3.49
CA HIS A 263 19.98 -19.31 -4.44
C HIS A 263 20.32 -18.91 -5.88
N HIS A 264 20.30 -19.87 -6.80
CA HIS A 264 20.57 -19.63 -8.22
C HIS A 264 19.48 -20.24 -9.10
N THR A 265 18.99 -19.46 -10.06
CA THR A 265 18.00 -19.92 -11.04
C THR A 265 18.55 -19.85 -12.46
N GLY A 266 17.96 -20.66 -13.35
CA GLY A 266 18.40 -20.80 -14.74
C GLY A 266 19.51 -21.86 -14.94
N PRO A 267 20.02 -22.01 -16.18
CA PRO A 267 19.76 -21.18 -17.35
C PRO A 267 18.35 -21.37 -17.96
N GLY A 268 17.71 -20.30 -18.44
CA GLY A 268 16.47 -20.37 -19.25
C GLY A 268 15.94 -19.02 -19.72
N ASP A 269 14.65 -18.96 -20.04
CA ASP A 269 13.95 -17.70 -20.32
C ASP A 269 13.86 -16.82 -19.06
N LEU A 270 13.71 -15.51 -19.27
CA LEU A 270 13.72 -14.50 -18.20
C LEU A 270 12.60 -14.73 -17.19
N GLU A 271 11.37 -14.92 -17.69
CA GLU A 271 10.17 -15.10 -16.87
C GLU A 271 10.31 -16.29 -15.93
N ARG A 272 10.73 -17.46 -16.42
CA ARG A 272 10.94 -18.64 -15.59
C ARG A 272 12.04 -18.42 -14.54
N VAL A 273 13.17 -17.83 -14.94
CA VAL A 273 14.31 -17.57 -14.04
C VAL A 273 13.92 -16.62 -12.91
N VAL A 274 13.13 -15.59 -13.22
CA VAL A 274 12.59 -14.64 -12.25
C VAL A 274 11.56 -15.30 -11.35
N ARG A 275 10.60 -16.02 -11.94
CA ARG A 275 9.52 -16.72 -11.25
C ARG A 275 10.05 -17.70 -10.19
N GLU A 276 11.00 -18.56 -10.57
CA GLU A 276 11.64 -19.52 -9.65
C GLU A 276 12.39 -18.80 -8.52
N GLY A 277 13.01 -17.66 -8.82
CA GLY A 277 13.77 -16.91 -7.84
C GLY A 277 12.87 -16.25 -6.79
N LEU A 278 11.77 -15.65 -7.25
CA LEU A 278 10.79 -15.02 -6.37
C LEU A 278 10.02 -16.06 -5.53
N ASP A 279 9.90 -17.31 -5.98
CA ASP A 279 9.38 -18.39 -5.14
C ASP A 279 10.24 -18.60 -3.90
N GLU A 280 11.56 -18.67 -4.09
CA GLU A 280 12.52 -18.82 -3.00
C GLU A 280 12.54 -17.59 -2.09
N VAL A 281 12.42 -16.39 -2.66
CA VAL A 281 12.28 -15.14 -1.87
C VAL A 281 11.02 -15.20 -1.00
N GLY A 282 9.86 -15.46 -1.59
CA GLY A 282 8.60 -15.53 -0.85
C GLY A 282 8.63 -16.62 0.22
N GLY A 283 9.12 -17.81 -0.11
CA GLY A 283 9.25 -18.91 0.84
C GLY A 283 10.22 -18.59 1.99
N ALA A 284 11.33 -17.90 1.72
CA ALA A 284 12.27 -17.47 2.75
C ALA A 284 11.65 -16.45 3.72
N LEU A 285 10.91 -15.47 3.20
CA LEU A 285 10.23 -14.46 4.00
C LEU A 285 9.07 -15.06 4.80
N THR A 286 8.28 -15.94 4.20
CA THR A 286 7.22 -16.65 4.93
C THR A 286 7.79 -17.47 6.08
N ARG A 287 8.88 -18.23 5.89
CA ARG A 287 9.52 -18.96 7.01
C ARG A 287 9.93 -18.07 8.18
N ARG A 288 10.26 -16.79 7.92
CA ARG A 288 10.69 -15.85 8.96
C ARG A 288 9.52 -15.16 9.66
N PHE A 289 8.49 -14.79 8.90
CA PHE A 289 7.41 -13.90 9.36
C PHE A 289 6.08 -14.58 9.59
N ALA A 290 5.90 -15.83 9.13
CA ALA A 290 4.65 -16.55 9.29
C ALA A 290 4.39 -16.94 10.75
N VAL A 291 3.11 -16.89 11.11
CA VAL A 291 2.59 -17.29 12.42
C VAL A 291 1.33 -18.12 12.23
N VAL A 292 1.07 -19.06 13.14
CA VAL A 292 -0.15 -19.89 13.06
C VAL A 292 -1.35 -19.02 13.44
N PRO A 293 -2.35 -18.84 12.55
CA PRO A 293 -3.55 -18.09 12.87
C PRO A 293 -4.24 -18.66 14.10
N GLY A 294 -4.67 -17.79 15.01
CA GLY A 294 -5.32 -18.20 16.25
C GLY A 294 -4.45 -18.90 17.29
N GLU A 295 -3.15 -19.13 17.04
CA GLU A 295 -2.21 -19.59 18.09
C GLU A 295 -2.13 -18.58 19.24
N HIS A 296 -2.29 -17.30 18.90
CA HIS A 296 -2.31 -16.19 19.84
C HIS A 296 -3.73 -15.58 19.94
N ASP A 297 -4.78 -16.26 19.49
CA ASP A 297 -6.15 -15.73 19.56
C ASP A 297 -6.52 -15.38 21.00
N GLY A 298 -7.00 -14.14 21.18
CA GLY A 298 -7.32 -13.59 22.49
C GLY A 298 -6.13 -13.04 23.27
N GLN A 299 -4.91 -13.09 22.73
CA GLN A 299 -3.81 -12.31 23.27
C GLN A 299 -4.03 -10.84 22.95
N GLN A 300 -3.98 -10.05 24.02
CA GLN A 300 -4.32 -8.65 23.99
C GLN A 300 -3.18 -7.86 24.61
N LEU A 301 -2.83 -6.75 23.96
CA LEU A 301 -1.95 -5.76 24.54
C LEU A 301 -2.75 -4.48 24.76
N GLU A 302 -2.96 -4.13 26.03
CA GLU A 302 -3.54 -2.84 26.39
C GLU A 302 -2.44 -1.78 26.47
N ILE A 303 -2.58 -0.75 25.64
CA ILE A 303 -1.65 0.39 25.56
C ILE A 303 -2.38 1.70 25.84
N ALA A 304 -1.64 2.68 26.33
CA ALA A 304 -2.09 4.07 26.40
C ALA A 304 -1.23 4.94 25.48
N ILE A 305 -1.88 5.78 24.66
CA ILE A 305 -1.22 6.81 23.87
C ILE A 305 -1.58 8.18 24.43
N THR A 306 -0.58 8.99 24.74
CA THR A 306 -0.69 10.37 25.23
C THR A 306 -0.27 11.38 24.15
N GLY A 307 -0.61 12.66 24.34
CA GLY A 307 -0.26 13.72 23.38
C GLY A 307 -1.18 13.81 22.16
N ILE A 308 -2.39 13.26 22.24
CA ILE A 308 -3.40 13.36 21.17
C ILE A 308 -4.12 14.71 21.30
N GLU A 309 -3.81 15.67 20.43
CA GLU A 309 -4.36 17.04 20.50
C GLU A 309 -5.60 17.23 19.60
N GLY A 310 -5.85 16.29 18.67
CA GLY A 310 -6.97 16.36 17.75
C GLY A 310 -7.28 15.07 17.01
N VAL A 311 -8.30 15.14 16.14
CA VAL A 311 -8.77 13.99 15.35
C VAL A 311 -7.70 13.47 14.39
N GLU A 312 -6.85 14.35 13.87
CA GLU A 312 -5.76 13.97 12.97
C GLU A 312 -4.70 13.10 13.68
N ASP A 313 -4.25 13.52 14.87
CA ASP A 313 -3.31 12.74 15.69
C ASP A 313 -3.92 11.39 16.08
N TYR A 314 -5.21 11.38 16.43
CA TYR A 314 -5.94 10.17 16.75
C TYR A 314 -5.98 9.19 15.56
N LEU A 315 -6.38 9.65 14.37
CA LEU A 315 -6.44 8.80 13.19
C LEU A 315 -5.04 8.34 12.76
N GLY A 316 -4.03 9.19 12.92
CA GLY A 316 -2.62 8.84 12.67
C GLY A 316 -2.15 7.72 13.60
N ALA A 317 -2.43 7.83 14.91
CA ALA A 317 -2.06 6.83 15.90
C ALA A 317 -2.75 5.48 15.66
N VAL A 318 -4.05 5.49 15.35
CA VAL A 318 -4.79 4.26 15.06
C VAL A 318 -4.24 3.57 13.80
N ARG A 319 -4.09 4.30 12.69
CA ARG A 319 -3.53 3.76 11.45
C ARG A 319 -2.13 3.21 11.62
N TYR A 320 -1.29 3.95 12.34
CA TYR A 320 0.06 3.52 12.64
C TYR A 320 0.05 2.15 13.35
N LEU A 321 -0.81 1.96 14.35
CA LEU A 321 -0.93 0.69 15.08
C LEU A 321 -1.51 -0.43 14.22
N GLU A 322 -2.45 -0.13 13.32
CA GLU A 322 -3.01 -1.09 12.35
C GLU A 322 -1.92 -1.60 11.38
N ASP A 323 -0.94 -0.76 11.04
CA ASP A 323 0.18 -1.13 10.17
C ASP A 323 1.31 -1.89 10.90
N VAL A 324 1.27 -2.00 12.24
CA VAL A 324 2.30 -2.72 13.01
C VAL A 324 2.20 -4.22 12.75
N THR A 325 3.32 -4.84 12.40
CA THR A 325 3.39 -6.28 12.13
C THR A 325 2.93 -7.10 13.34
N GLY A 326 1.89 -7.92 13.14
CA GLY A 326 1.32 -8.79 14.16
C GLY A 326 0.22 -8.15 15.02
N VAL A 327 -0.22 -6.93 14.70
CA VAL A 327 -1.49 -6.38 15.18
C VAL A 327 -2.58 -6.77 14.18
N GLU A 328 -3.62 -7.45 14.66
CA GLU A 328 -4.79 -7.84 13.85
C GLU A 328 -5.85 -6.73 13.85
N GLN A 329 -6.12 -6.18 15.04
CA GLN A 329 -7.19 -5.21 15.25
C GLN A 329 -6.83 -4.24 16.37
N VAL A 330 -7.28 -3.00 16.22
CA VAL A 330 -7.10 -1.93 17.20
C VAL A 330 -8.46 -1.50 17.75
N ASP A 331 -8.74 -1.83 19.01
CA ASP A 331 -9.99 -1.48 19.68
C ASP A 331 -9.81 -0.34 20.67
N VAL A 332 -10.48 0.79 20.42
CA VAL A 332 -10.50 1.91 21.36
C VAL A 332 -11.35 1.58 22.59
N GLN A 333 -10.70 1.52 23.75
CA GLN A 333 -11.37 1.24 25.01
C GLN A 333 -11.86 2.52 25.70
N ARG A 334 -11.05 3.58 25.66
CA ARG A 334 -11.34 4.83 26.37
C ARG A 334 -10.61 6.01 25.75
N ILE A 335 -11.26 7.16 25.72
CA ILE A 335 -10.66 8.46 25.39
C ILE A 335 -10.87 9.38 26.60
N ALA A 336 -9.80 10.02 27.09
CA ALA A 336 -9.86 10.97 28.18
C ALA A 336 -8.79 12.05 28.03
N GLY A 337 -9.22 13.28 27.73
CA GLY A 337 -8.29 14.39 27.50
C GLY A 337 -7.42 14.13 26.26
N ASP A 338 -6.10 14.23 26.44
CA ASP A 338 -5.07 13.97 25.43
C ASP A 338 -4.61 12.49 25.40
N ARG A 339 -5.32 11.61 26.12
CA ARG A 339 -4.98 10.19 26.25
C ARG A 339 -6.05 9.29 25.64
N VAL A 340 -5.60 8.29 24.89
CA VAL A 340 -6.42 7.20 24.37
C VAL A 340 -5.90 5.86 24.89
N THR A 341 -6.77 5.03 25.43
CA THR A 341 -6.48 3.65 25.83
C THR A 341 -7.01 2.73 24.74
N LEU A 342 -6.14 1.89 24.21
CA LEU A 342 -6.41 0.97 23.11
C LEU A 342 -6.09 -0.45 23.55
N ARG A 343 -6.85 -1.39 23.00
CA ARG A 343 -6.59 -2.82 23.09
C ARG A 343 -6.19 -3.30 21.71
N LEU A 344 -4.99 -3.84 21.60
CA LEU A 344 -4.51 -4.47 20.38
C LEU A 344 -4.84 -5.96 20.46
N MET A 345 -5.56 -6.47 19.47
CA MET A 345 -5.69 -7.92 19.24
C MET A 345 -4.48 -8.34 18.41
N LEU A 346 -3.79 -9.40 18.84
CA LEU A 346 -2.47 -9.74 18.31
C LEU A 346 -2.45 -11.10 17.64
N GLU A 347 -1.78 -11.18 16.49
CA GLU A 347 -1.46 -12.45 15.81
C GLU A 347 -0.14 -13.05 16.31
N ARG A 348 0.58 -12.34 17.20
CA ARG A 348 1.89 -12.73 17.75
C ARG A 348 1.95 -12.46 19.26
N ALA A 349 2.93 -13.07 19.94
CA ALA A 349 3.18 -12.85 21.37
C ALA A 349 3.28 -11.35 21.73
N PRO A 350 2.63 -10.88 22.83
CA PRO A 350 2.51 -9.45 23.14
C PRO A 350 3.85 -8.81 23.45
N GLU A 351 4.82 -9.59 23.95
CA GLU A 351 6.17 -9.11 24.24
C GLU A 351 6.93 -8.74 22.97
N ARG A 352 6.72 -9.45 21.86
CA ARG A 352 7.37 -9.12 20.57
C ARG A 352 6.77 -7.86 19.97
N VAL A 353 5.44 -7.75 19.98
CA VAL A 353 4.75 -6.55 19.49
C VAL A 353 5.12 -5.34 20.36
N ALA A 354 5.19 -5.50 21.68
CA ALA A 354 5.65 -4.43 22.57
C ALA A 354 7.09 -4.01 22.28
N ALA A 355 8.00 -4.94 21.99
CA ALA A 355 9.38 -4.60 21.62
C ALA A 355 9.44 -3.81 20.31
N ASP A 356 8.69 -4.21 19.29
CA ASP A 356 8.62 -3.49 18.01
C ASP A 356 8.05 -2.06 18.19
N LEU A 357 7.06 -1.89 19.08
CA LEU A 357 6.52 -0.58 19.45
C LEU A 357 7.50 0.27 20.27
N ASP A 358 8.30 -0.35 21.14
CA ASP A 358 9.31 0.33 21.97
C ASP A 358 10.47 0.90 21.10
N ASP A 359 10.75 0.28 19.95
CA ASP A 359 11.78 0.68 18.99
C ASP A 359 11.27 1.65 17.90
N ALA A 360 10.00 2.06 17.95
CA ALA A 360 9.38 2.90 16.95
C ALA A 360 9.73 4.40 17.09
N ASP A 361 9.98 5.08 15.96
CA ASP A 361 10.23 6.52 15.95
C ASP A 361 8.95 7.36 16.25
N THR A 362 7.76 6.80 15.98
CA THR A 362 6.47 7.51 16.07
C THR A 362 5.82 7.42 17.46
N LEU A 363 6.21 6.43 18.27
CA LEU A 363 5.67 6.18 19.61
C LEU A 363 6.79 6.17 20.63
N TRP A 364 6.87 7.18 21.48
CA TRP A 364 7.91 7.26 22.50
C TRP A 364 7.47 6.61 23.80
N PRO A 365 8.18 5.61 24.35
CA PRO A 365 7.80 4.97 25.61
C PRO A 365 7.71 5.95 26.79
N GLU A 366 6.57 5.98 27.48
CA GLU A 366 6.34 6.75 28.71
C GLU A 366 6.18 5.82 29.92
N ALA A 367 6.63 6.27 31.09
CA ALA A 367 6.44 5.53 32.32
C ALA A 367 4.95 5.50 32.71
N LEU A 368 4.41 4.30 32.97
CA LEU A 368 3.06 4.14 33.48
C LEU A 368 2.90 4.88 34.82
N PRO A 369 1.89 5.75 35.00
CA PRO A 369 1.65 6.38 36.29
C PRO A 369 1.25 5.32 37.33
N ALA A 370 1.82 5.41 38.54
CA ALA A 370 1.71 4.40 39.61
C ALA A 370 0.28 4.11 40.11
N THR A 371 -0.73 4.88 39.70
CA THR A 371 -2.10 4.85 40.24
C THR A 371 -3.08 4.04 39.38
N GLU A 372 -2.68 3.56 38.20
CA GLU A 372 -3.59 2.95 37.22
C GLU A 372 -3.27 1.45 36.98
N MET A 373 -3.34 0.64 38.04
CA MET A 373 -3.68 -0.78 37.89
C MET A 373 -5.21 -0.86 37.77
N GLY A 374 -5.74 -1.05 36.57
CA GLY A 374 -7.19 -1.02 36.31
C GLY A 374 -7.99 -2.04 37.14
N PRO A 375 -9.25 -1.74 37.51
CA PRO A 375 -10.07 -2.60 38.38
C PRO A 375 -10.64 -3.85 37.68
N GLY A 376 -10.05 -4.29 36.56
CA GLY A 376 -10.62 -5.30 35.66
C GLY A 376 -9.66 -6.36 35.13
N GLY A 377 -8.49 -6.57 35.76
CA GLY A 377 -7.61 -7.70 35.42
C GLY A 377 -6.93 -7.65 34.05
N GLY A 378 -7.15 -6.61 33.24
CA GLY A 378 -6.30 -6.23 32.12
C GLY A 378 -5.19 -5.34 32.63
N GLN A 379 -3.96 -5.84 32.64
CA GLN A 379 -2.80 -5.05 33.02
C GLN A 379 -2.53 -4.03 31.91
N LEU A 380 -2.69 -2.73 32.19
CA LEU A 380 -2.09 -1.67 31.36
C LEU A 380 -0.59 -1.99 31.27
N THR A 381 -0.14 -2.42 30.09
CA THR A 381 1.19 -3.05 29.97
C THR A 381 2.22 -2.07 29.41
N ARG A 382 1.80 -1.06 28.64
CA ARG A 382 2.68 -0.03 28.06
C ARG A 382 1.97 1.32 27.89
N SER A 383 2.74 2.40 27.95
CA SER A 383 2.29 3.77 27.64
C SER A 383 3.27 4.41 26.68
N TYR A 384 2.75 5.15 25.71
CA TYR A 384 3.54 5.82 24.69
C TYR A 384 3.06 7.26 24.49
N ARG A 385 3.96 8.14 24.07
CA ARG A 385 3.64 9.49 23.61
C ARG A 385 3.62 9.52 22.09
N TRP A 386 2.55 10.05 21.52
CA TRP A 386 2.43 10.28 20.08
C TRP A 386 3.39 11.37 19.61
N GLN A 387 4.15 11.08 18.54
CA GLN A 387 4.97 12.04 17.80
C GLN A 387 4.42 12.19 16.39
N ARG A 388 4.33 13.44 15.91
CA ARG A 388 3.86 13.77 14.57
C ARG A 388 4.94 13.60 13.51
#